data_AF-A0AAP8GEV3-F1
#
_entry.id   AF-A0AAP8GEV3-F1
#
_cell.length_a   1.000
_cell.length_b   1.000
_cell.length_c   1.000
_cell.angle_alpha   90.00
_cell.angle_beta   90.00
_cell.angle_gamma   90.00
#
_symmetry.space_group_name_H-M   'P 1'
#
loop_
_entity.id
_entity.type
_entity.pdbx_description
1 polymer ?
#
loop_
_entity_poly.entity_id
_entity_poly.type
_entity_poly.pdbx_seq_one_letter_code
_entity_poly.pdbx_strand_id
1 'polypeptide(L)' 'CEANHYTYGYRKITALINQCYTSPINHKRVQRMMQKHHLNCRVRPKKTTRIGKPYYKTDNLLQR' A
#
# COMPACT_ATOMS: atom_id res chain seq x y z
N CYS A 1 -12.32 7.73 1.40
CA CYS A 1 -11.30 6.68 1.16
C CYS A 1 -11.56 5.89 -0.12
N GLU A 2 -12.81 5.64 -0.47
CA GLU A 2 -13.21 4.94 -1.71
C GLU A 2 -12.70 5.62 -2.99
N ALA A 3 -12.80 6.95 -3.10
CA ALA A 3 -12.29 7.69 -4.26
C ALA A 3 -10.79 7.44 -4.54
N ASN A 4 -10.00 7.21 -3.48
CA ASN A 4 -8.56 6.91 -3.57
C ASN A 4 -8.27 5.40 -3.42
N HIS A 5 -9.29 4.54 -3.50
CA HIS A 5 -9.21 3.09 -3.36
C HIS A 5 -8.41 2.62 -2.12
N TYR A 6 -8.54 3.36 -1.00
CA TYR A 6 -7.80 3.11 0.25
C TYR A 6 -6.26 3.10 0.07
N THR A 7 -5.75 3.81 -0.94
CA THR A 7 -4.29 3.91 -1.18
C THR A 7 -3.62 4.87 -0.21
N TYR A 8 -4.35 5.90 0.23
CA TYR A 8 -3.77 6.94 1.08
C TYR A 8 -3.72 6.50 2.55
N GLY A 9 -2.51 6.46 3.09
CA GLY A 9 -2.27 6.28 4.52
C GLY A 9 -2.40 7.58 5.31
N TYR A 10 -2.37 7.46 6.65
CA TYR A 10 -2.55 8.60 7.55
C TYR A 10 -1.57 9.74 7.29
N ARG A 11 -0.32 9.45 6.92
CA ARG A 11 0.69 10.47 6.59
C ARG A 11 0.27 11.36 5.42
N LYS A 12 -0.26 10.76 4.34
CA LYS A 12 -0.70 11.49 3.14
C LYS A 12 -1.95 12.30 3.44
N ILE A 13 -2.88 11.73 4.20
CA ILE A 13 -4.11 12.43 4.62
C ILE A 13 -3.76 13.64 5.50
N THR A 14 -2.85 13.50 6.47
CA THR A 14 -2.39 14.62 7.29
C THR A 14 -1.77 15.73 6.44
N ALA A 15 -0.96 15.40 5.43
CA ALA A 15 -0.38 16.40 4.54
C ALA A 15 -1.45 17.17 3.74
N LEU A 16 -2.45 16.46 3.19
CA LEU A 16 -3.56 17.08 2.45
C LEU A 16 -4.40 17.99 3.36
N ILE A 17 -4.71 17.53 4.57
CA ILE A 17 -5.42 18.34 5.57
C ILE A 17 -4.61 19.59 5.90
N ASN A 18 -3.32 19.45 6.23
CA ASN A 18 -2.48 20.59 6.58
C ASN A 18 -2.25 21.56 5.40
N GLN A 19 -2.47 21.12 4.16
CA GLN A 19 -2.42 21.99 2.98
C GLN A 19 -3.73 22.77 2.79
N CYS A 20 -4.88 22.18 3.14
CA CYS A 20 -6.19 22.81 3.01
C CYS A 20 -6.60 23.66 4.22
N TYR A 21 -6.08 23.35 5.40
CA TYR A 21 -6.44 24.01 6.66
C TYR A 21 -5.26 24.80 7.22
N THR A 22 -5.55 25.98 7.78
CA THR A 22 -4.55 26.87 8.40
C THR A 22 -3.93 26.27 9.67
N SER A 23 -4.67 25.41 10.38
CA SER A 23 -4.21 24.78 11.62
C SER A 23 -3.66 23.37 11.35
N PRO A 24 -2.38 23.11 11.64
CA PRO A 24 -1.80 21.79 11.44
C PRO A 24 -2.38 20.77 12.41
N ILE A 25 -2.84 19.64 11.88
CA ILE A 25 -3.35 18.52 12.67
C ILE A 25 -2.23 17.52 12.95
N ASN A 26 -2.17 17.02 14.18
CA ASN A 26 -1.24 15.95 14.55
C ASN A 26 -1.58 14.64 13.81
N HIS A 27 -0.59 14.05 13.16
CA HIS A 27 -0.72 12.79 12.43
C HIS A 27 -1.24 11.63 13.30
N LYS A 28 -0.96 11.60 14.61
CA LYS A 28 -1.49 10.59 15.55
C LYS A 28 -3.01 10.66 15.68
N ARG A 29 -3.59 11.87 15.63
CA ARG A 29 -5.05 12.06 15.68
C ARG A 29 -5.71 11.46 14.43
N VAL A 30 -5.12 11.73 13.26
CA VAL A 30 -5.57 11.15 11.98
C VAL A 30 -5.47 9.63 12.02
N GLN A 31 -4.35 9.09 12.53
CA GLN A 31 -4.15 7.64 12.67
C GLN A 31 -5.23 6.98 13.54
N ARG A 32 -5.53 7.54 14.73
CA ARG A 32 -6.58 7.00 15.61
C ARG A 32 -7.97 7.05 14.97
N MET A 33 -8.28 8.15 14.27
CA MET A 33 -9.55 8.25 13.54
C MET A 33 -9.65 7.19 12.44
N MET A 34 -8.59 7.00 11.66
CA MET A 34 -8.58 5.98 10.60
C MET A 34 -8.79 4.58 11.16
N GLN A 35 -8.15 4.26 12.28
CA GLN A 35 -8.33 2.98 12.96
C GLN A 35 -9.76 2.79 13.47
N LYS A 36 -10.33 3.80 14.16
CA LYS A 36 -11.69 3.75 14.72
C LYS A 36 -12.76 3.56 13.64
N HIS A 37 -12.55 4.13 12.47
CA HIS A 37 -13.50 4.08 11.36
C HIS A 37 -13.16 3.04 10.29
N HIS A 38 -12.18 2.16 10.55
CA HIS A 38 -11.71 1.16 9.59
C HIS A 38 -11.30 1.74 8.22
N LEU A 39 -10.79 2.97 8.20
CA LEU A 39 -10.35 3.70 7.01
C LEU A 39 -8.86 3.48 6.69
N ASN A 40 -8.26 2.42 7.23
CA ASN A 40 -6.85 2.14 7.07
C ASN A 40 -6.49 1.89 5.60
N CYS A 41 -5.26 2.25 5.22
CA CYS A 41 -4.77 2.01 3.88
C CYS A 41 -4.68 0.51 3.57
N ARG A 42 -5.06 0.13 2.35
CA ARG A 42 -4.95 -1.25 1.88
C ARG A 42 -3.49 -1.59 1.61
N VAL A 43 -3.06 -2.78 2.04
CA VAL A 43 -1.76 -3.32 1.64
C VAL A 43 -1.78 -3.56 0.15
N ARG A 44 -0.87 -2.92 -0.58
CA ARG A 44 -0.70 -3.16 -2.00
C ARG A 44 -0.10 -4.57 -2.18
N PRO A 45 -0.75 -5.47 -2.94
CA PRO A 45 -0.16 -6.77 -3.21
C PRO A 45 1.15 -6.60 -3.99
N LYS A 46 2.14 -7.42 -3.67
CA LYS A 46 3.39 -7.46 -4.43
C LYS A 46 3.06 -7.89 -5.86
N LYS A 47 3.55 -7.14 -6.86
CA LYS A 47 3.44 -7.57 -8.25
C LYS A 47 4.29 -8.83 -8.43
N THR A 48 3.70 -9.90 -8.95
CA THR A 48 4.48 -11.09 -9.30
C THR A 48 5.34 -10.79 -10.51
N THR A 49 6.60 -11.23 -10.51
CA THR A 49 7.43 -11.22 -11.70
C THR A 49 6.92 -12.33 -12.61
N ARG A 50 6.49 -12.01 -13.84
CA ARG A 50 6.22 -13.04 -14.84
C ARG A 50 7.55 -13.72 -15.16
N ILE A 51 7.72 -14.95 -14.69
CA ILE A 51 8.82 -15.80 -15.12
C ILE A 51 8.57 -16.02 -16.62
N GLY A 52 9.45 -15.47 -17.46
CA GLY A 52 9.37 -15.68 -18.91
C GLY A 52 9.49 -17.17 -19.25
N LYS A 53 9.39 -17.51 -20.54
CA LYS A 53 9.81 -18.84 -20.96
C LYS A 53 11.30 -18.99 -20.60
N PRO A 54 11.71 -20.08 -19.92
CA PRO A 54 13.12 -20.32 -19.69
C PRO A 54 13.84 -20.37 -21.03
N TYR A 55 14.96 -19.65 -21.14
CA TYR A 55 15.76 -19.60 -22.36
C TYR A 55 16.27 -21.01 -22.75
N TYR A 56 16.60 -21.81 -21.75
CA TYR A 56 17.07 -23.18 -21.91
C TYR A 56 16.62 -24.01 -20.71
N LYS A 57 16.05 -25.19 -20.96
CA LYS A 57 15.78 -26.19 -19.93
C LYS A 57 16.75 -27.34 -20.15
N THR A 58 17.52 -27.67 -19.12
CA THR A 58 18.33 -28.89 -19.08
C THR A 58 17.55 -29.98 -18.36
N ASP A 59 17.67 -31.21 -18.81
CA ASP A 59 17.07 -32.35 -18.13
C ASP A 59 17.80 -32.65 -16.82
N ASN A 60 17.05 -33.19 -15.84
CA ASN A 60 17.64 -33.64 -14.58
C ASN A 60 18.37 -34.97 -14.82
N LEU A 61 19.70 -34.93 -14.73
CA LEU A 61 20.56 -36.11 -14.86
C LEU A 61 20.46 -37.06 -13.65
N LEU A 62 20.06 -36.52 -12.50
CA LEU A 62 19.78 -37.27 -11.29
C LEU A 62 18.30 -37.61 -11.28
N GLN A 63 17.89 -38.62 -12.07
CA GLN A 63 16.57 -39.22 -11.94
C GLN A 63 16.49 -39.85 -10.54
N ARG A 64 15.83 -39.15 -9.62
CA ARG A 64 15.61 -39.58 -8.24
C ARG A 64 14.31 -40.35 -8.11
#